data_AF-A0A7V1ULD5-F1
#
_entry.id   AF-A0A7V1ULD5-F1
#
_cell.length_a   1.000
_cell.length_b   1.000
_cell.length_c   1.000
_cell.angle_alpha   90.00
_cell.angle_beta   90.00
_cell.angle_gamma   90.00
#
_symmetry.space_group_name_H-M   'P 1'
#
loop_
_entity.id
_entity.type
_entity.pdbx_description
1 polymer ?
#
loop_
_entity_poly.entity_id
_entity_poly.type
_entity_poly.pdbx_seq_one_letter_code
_entity_poly.pdbx_strand_id
1 'polypeptide(L)'
;MRMWMVNPRRMCDQHLLGEHVELHMLVGTLLRKRSVAGFVANNLIEVHNVRRRHAALVAEMTRRGMTHRSPLPAFRAVRLGKVNIRMNLKELARRCRDCRTLQSASTGRRPR
;
A
#
# COMPACT_ATOMS: atom_id res chain seq x y z
N MET A 1 -7.80 7.44 -0.60
CA MET A 1 -6.33 7.29 -0.68
C MET A 1 -5.82 6.87 0.68
N ARG A 2 -5.28 5.64 0.77
CA ARG A 2 -4.56 5.16 1.94
C ARG A 2 -3.36 4.33 1.52
N MET A 3 -2.41 4.23 2.43
CA MET A 3 -1.28 3.32 2.37
C MET A 3 -1.45 2.31 3.49
N TRP A 4 -1.61 1.03 3.16
CA TRP A 4 -1.71 -0.01 4.17
C TRP A 4 -0.37 -0.23 4.86
N MET A 5 0.74 -0.09 4.13
CA MET A 5 2.10 -0.36 4.63
C MET A 5 2.30 -1.77 5.23
N VAL A 6 1.31 -2.65 5.05
CA VAL A 6 1.36 -4.08 5.39
C VAL A 6 2.24 -4.79 4.39
N ASN A 7 2.96 -5.84 4.80
CA ASN A 7 3.71 -6.68 3.87
C ASN A 7 2.79 -7.11 2.70
N PRO A 8 3.12 -6.77 1.44
CA PRO A 8 2.27 -7.07 0.29
C PRO A 8 1.84 -8.55 0.18
N ARG A 9 2.69 -9.48 0.61
CA ARG A 9 2.39 -10.93 0.67
C ARG A 9 1.23 -11.29 1.59
N ARG A 10 0.89 -10.41 2.52
CA ARG A 10 -0.19 -10.58 3.51
C ARG A 10 -1.47 -9.80 3.11
N MET A 11 -1.56 -9.39 1.84
CA MET A 11 -2.71 -8.70 1.27
C MET A 11 -3.29 -9.52 0.12
N CYS A 12 -4.62 -9.59 -0.01
CA CYS A 12 -5.26 -10.18 -1.18
C CYS A 12 -5.05 -9.30 -2.43
N ASP A 13 -5.33 -9.85 -3.61
CA ASP A 13 -5.08 -9.15 -4.88
C ASP A 13 -5.83 -7.82 -4.98
N GLN A 14 -7.10 -7.79 -4.52
CA GLN A 14 -7.91 -6.58 -4.52
C GLN A 14 -7.30 -5.46 -3.66
N HIS A 15 -6.81 -5.78 -2.46
CA HIS A 15 -6.20 -4.76 -1.59
C HIS A 15 -4.80 -4.37 -2.04
N LEU A 16 -4.05 -5.31 -2.63
CA LEU A 16 -2.74 -5.06 -3.24
C LEU A 16 -2.86 -4.06 -4.40
N LEU A 17 -3.78 -4.35 -5.33
CA LEU A 17 -4.07 -3.50 -6.48
C LEU A 17 -4.73 -2.18 -6.06
N GLY A 18 -5.65 -2.21 -5.11
CA GLY A 18 -6.31 -1.02 -4.60
C GLY A 18 -5.31 -0.01 -4.03
N GLU A 19 -4.35 -0.46 -3.23
CA GLU A 19 -3.30 0.43 -2.73
C GLU A 19 -2.41 0.96 -3.86
N HIS A 20 -2.05 0.11 -4.83
CA HIS A 20 -1.26 0.53 -5.99
C HIS A 20 -1.94 1.69 -6.74
N VAL A 21 -3.23 1.58 -7.02
CA VAL A 21 -4.03 2.64 -7.65
C VAL A 21 -4.08 3.91 -6.78
N GLU A 22 -4.28 3.76 -5.48
CA GLU A 22 -4.34 4.92 -4.57
C GLU A 22 -2.99 5.65 -4.44
N LEU A 23 -1.85 4.99 -4.63
CA LEU A 23 -0.56 5.67 -4.72
C LEU A 23 -0.48 6.58 -5.95
N HIS A 24 -1.01 6.13 -7.10
CA HIS A 24 -1.10 6.98 -8.29
C HIS A 24 -2.00 8.19 -8.06
N MET A 25 -3.15 8.00 -7.40
CA MET A 25 -4.04 9.11 -7.02
C MET A 25 -3.35 10.09 -6.08
N LEU A 26 -2.57 9.60 -5.11
CA LEU A 26 -1.83 10.44 -4.17
C LEU A 26 -0.80 11.28 -4.89
N VAL A 27 0.02 10.67 -5.75
CA VAL A 27 1.01 11.41 -6.54
C VAL A 27 0.32 12.42 -7.46
N GLY A 28 -0.78 12.04 -8.13
CA GLY A 28 -1.57 12.97 -8.95
C GLY A 28 -2.16 14.14 -8.16
N THR A 29 -2.49 13.95 -6.88
CA THR A 29 -2.96 14.99 -5.97
C THR A 29 -1.83 15.96 -5.58
N LEU A 30 -0.65 15.40 -5.25
CA LEU A 30 0.56 16.17 -4.92
C LEU A 30 1.03 17.03 -6.11
N LEU A 31 1.03 16.48 -7.32
CA LEU A 31 1.42 17.20 -8.54
C LEU A 31 0.49 18.37 -8.85
N ARG A 32 -0.81 18.23 -8.52
CA ARG A 32 -1.81 19.29 -8.63
C ARG A 32 -1.81 20.26 -7.45
N LYS A 33 -0.84 20.14 -6.54
CA LYS A 33 -0.71 20.96 -5.32
C LYS A 33 -1.98 21.01 -4.47
N ARG A 34 -2.78 19.93 -4.49
CA ARG A 34 -4.00 19.82 -3.68
C ARG A 34 -3.65 19.35 -2.27
N SER A 35 -4.42 19.82 -1.29
CA SER A 35 -4.21 19.45 0.10
C SER A 35 -4.43 17.96 0.34
N VAL A 36 -3.53 17.37 1.13
CA VAL A 36 -3.63 16.00 1.63
C VAL A 36 -3.72 15.96 3.16
N ALA A 37 -3.95 17.12 3.80
CA ALA A 37 -3.91 17.28 5.26
C ALA A 37 -4.89 16.33 5.98
N GLY A 38 -6.10 16.15 5.45
CA GLY A 38 -7.07 15.21 6.03
C GLY A 38 -6.57 13.76 6.06
N PHE A 39 -5.88 13.30 5.02
CA PHE A 39 -5.30 11.95 4.98
C PHE A 39 -4.13 11.81 5.95
N VAL A 40 -3.33 12.87 6.11
CA VAL A 40 -2.22 12.93 7.09
C VAL A 40 -2.76 12.88 8.51
N ALA A 41 -3.76 13.71 8.84
CA ALA A 41 -4.37 13.78 10.17
C ALA A 41 -4.98 12.44 10.60
N ASN A 42 -5.49 11.66 9.64
CA ASN A 42 -6.06 10.34 9.88
C ASN A 42 -5.04 9.18 9.78
N ASN A 43 -3.73 9.47 9.71
CA ASN A 43 -2.65 8.48 9.60
C ASN A 43 -2.81 7.52 8.40
N LEU A 44 -3.41 8.00 7.31
CA LEU A 44 -3.72 7.19 6.13
C LEU A 44 -2.58 7.16 5.11
N ILE A 45 -1.71 8.18 5.07
CA ILE A 45 -0.66 8.30 4.05
C ILE A 45 0.69 8.68 4.68
N GLU A 46 1.76 8.32 3.97
CA GLU A 46 3.14 8.61 4.35
C GLU A 46 3.96 8.92 3.07
N VAL A 47 4.01 10.21 2.71
CA VAL A 47 4.42 10.67 1.36
C VAL A 47 5.86 10.27 1.02
N HIS A 48 6.76 10.33 1.99
CA HIS A 48 8.17 10.02 1.79
C HIS A 48 8.43 8.54 1.46
N ASN A 49 7.49 7.64 1.75
CA ASN A 49 7.61 6.21 1.46
C ASN A 49 6.87 5.75 0.20
N VAL A 50 6.17 6.64 -0.52
CA VAL A 50 5.35 6.29 -1.70
C VAL A 50 6.14 5.53 -2.78
N ARG A 51 7.34 5.99 -3.14
CA ARG A 51 8.17 5.32 -4.17
C ARG A 51 8.56 3.90 -3.77
N ARG A 52 9.09 3.76 -2.55
CA ARG A 52 9.48 2.46 -1.99
C ARG A 52 8.27 1.54 -1.83
N ARG A 53 7.12 2.09 -1.41
CA ARG A 53 5.89 1.32 -1.25
C ARG A 53 5.39 0.82 -2.60
N HIS A 54 5.35 1.67 -3.62
CA HIS A 54 4.96 1.27 -4.97
C HIS A 54 5.84 0.14 -5.51
N ALA A 55 7.17 0.26 -5.38
CA ALA A 55 8.09 -0.80 -5.79
C ALA A 55 7.78 -2.14 -5.07
N ALA A 56 7.48 -2.11 -3.78
CA ALA A 56 7.10 -3.31 -3.03
C ALA A 56 5.77 -3.92 -3.50
N LEU A 57 4.77 -3.10 -3.84
CA LEU A 57 3.50 -3.56 -4.41
C LEU A 57 3.73 -4.19 -5.79
N VAL A 58 4.47 -3.53 -6.67
CA VAL A 58 4.78 -4.03 -8.02
C VAL A 58 5.57 -5.34 -7.98
N ALA A 59 6.54 -5.46 -7.07
CA ALA A 59 7.28 -6.71 -6.89
C ALA A 59 6.35 -7.88 -6.53
N GLU A 60 5.37 -7.65 -5.64
CA GLU A 60 4.39 -8.66 -5.26
C GLU A 60 3.38 -8.93 -6.37
N MET A 61 2.91 -7.91 -7.08
CA MET A 61 2.04 -8.06 -8.26
C MET A 61 2.72 -8.94 -9.32
N THR A 62 3.99 -8.65 -9.63
CA THR A 62 4.79 -9.43 -10.57
C THR A 62 4.95 -10.87 -10.11
N ARG A 63 5.21 -11.08 -8.80
CA ARG A 63 5.30 -12.41 -8.21
C ARG A 63 4.01 -13.22 -8.34
N ARG A 64 2.85 -12.57 -8.40
CA ARG A 64 1.53 -13.19 -8.60
C ARG A 64 1.16 -13.36 -10.08
N GLY A 65 2.05 -13.01 -11.00
CA GLY A 65 1.78 -13.07 -12.45
C GLY A 65 0.94 -11.90 -12.97
N MET A 66 0.77 -10.83 -12.18
CA MET A 66 0.07 -9.63 -12.63
C MET A 66 1.01 -8.76 -13.48
N THR A 67 0.49 -8.23 -14.58
CA THR A 67 1.27 -7.33 -15.45
C THR A 67 1.16 -5.89 -14.96
N HIS A 68 2.30 -5.24 -14.69
CA HIS A 68 2.36 -3.83 -14.30
C HIS A 68 2.90 -2.96 -15.45
N ARG A 69 2.12 -1.96 -15.89
CA ARG A 69 2.47 -1.06 -17.03
C ARG A 69 2.34 0.42 -16.70
N SER A 70 2.22 0.78 -15.42
CA SER A 70 1.95 2.15 -14.98
C SER A 70 3.03 2.61 -13.98
N PRO A 71 4.24 2.97 -14.43
CA PRO A 71 5.25 3.52 -13.52
C PRO A 71 4.74 4.81 -12.84
N LEU A 72 5.16 5.05 -11.59
CA LEU A 72 4.84 6.31 -10.92
C LEU A 72 5.51 7.50 -11.64
N PRO A 73 4.78 8.60 -11.86
CA PRO A 73 5.39 9.82 -12.38
C PRO A 73 6.37 10.43 -11.38
N ALA A 74 7.28 11.27 -11.86
CA ALA A 74 8.23 11.96 -11.00
C ALA A 74 7.50 12.98 -10.09
N PHE A 75 7.79 12.93 -8.78
CA PHE A 75 7.29 13.89 -7.80
C PHE A 75 8.31 14.12 -6.69
N ARG A 76 8.20 15.26 -5.99
CA ARG A 76 9.01 15.57 -4.81
C ARG A 76 8.48 14.83 -3.59
N ALA A 77 9.27 13.92 -3.06
CA ALA A 77 8.96 13.28 -1.77
C ALA A 77 9.26 14.27 -0.65
N VAL A 78 8.26 14.56 0.17
CA VAL A 78 8.39 15.36 1.40
C VAL A 78 8.16 14.45 2.60
N ARG A 79 8.88 14.68 3.71
CA ARG A 79 8.65 13.97 4.95
C ARG A 79 7.32 14.45 5.56
N LEU A 80 6.24 13.78 5.18
CA LEU A 80 4.88 14.11 5.57
C LEU A 80 4.08 12.83 5.84
N GLY A 81 3.27 12.86 6.90
CA GLY A 81 2.43 11.75 7.31
C GLY A 81 3.17 10.64 8.04
N LYS A 82 2.39 9.79 8.70
CA LYS A 82 2.85 8.61 9.41
C LYS A 82 1.75 7.56 9.37
N VAL A 83 2.07 6.34 8.99
CA VAL A 83 1.11 5.23 8.95
C VAL A 83 1.36 4.27 10.11
N ASN A 84 0.29 3.82 10.76
CA ASN A 84 0.38 2.78 11.79
C ASN A 84 0.13 1.38 11.19
N ILE A 85 1.22 0.68 10.89
CA ILE A 85 1.19 -0.66 10.26
C ILE A 85 0.44 -1.68 11.13
N ARG A 86 0.59 -1.62 12.46
CA ARG A 86 -0.09 -2.56 13.38
C ARG A 86 -1.60 -2.37 13.35
N MET A 87 -2.07 -1.12 13.29
CA MET A 87 -3.49 -0.82 13.14
C MET A 87 -4.03 -1.25 11.78
N ASN A 88 -3.28 -0.98 10.70
CA ASN A 88 -3.66 -1.40 9.35
C ASN A 88 -3.75 -2.92 9.20
N LEU A 89 -2.86 -3.70 9.83
CA LEU A 89 -2.95 -5.16 9.88
C LEU A 89 -4.29 -5.61 10.48
N LYS A 90 -4.60 -5.12 11.69
CA LYS A 90 -5.86 -5.43 12.40
C LYS A 90 -7.08 -5.03 11.57
N GLU A 91 -7.04 -3.85 10.97
CA GLU A 91 -8.14 -3.32 10.16
C GLU A 91 -8.36 -4.16 8.88
N LEU A 92 -7.30 -4.50 8.14
CA LEU A 92 -7.40 -5.37 6.96
C LEU A 92 -7.98 -6.74 7.32
N ALA A 93 -7.45 -7.36 8.38
CA ALA A 93 -7.95 -8.65 8.84
C ALA A 93 -9.41 -8.58 9.29
N ARG A 94 -9.84 -7.47 9.89
CA ARG A 94 -11.24 -7.26 10.27
C ARG A 94 -12.15 -7.13 9.06
N ARG A 95 -11.76 -6.33 8.06
CA ARG A 95 -12.58 -5.98 6.88
C ARG A 95 -12.59 -7.06 5.80
N CYS A 96 -11.56 -7.88 5.68
CA CYS A 96 -11.39 -8.80 4.57
C CYS A 96 -10.93 -10.18 5.06
N ARG A 97 -11.72 -11.20 4.75
CA ARG A 97 -11.44 -12.60 5.11
C ARG A 97 -10.15 -13.10 4.47
N ASP A 98 -9.88 -12.77 3.21
CA ASP A 98 -8.68 -13.25 2.51
C ASP A 98 -7.41 -12.64 3.10
N CYS A 99 -7.43 -11.33 3.36
CA CYS A 99 -6.34 -10.66 4.06
C CYS A 99 -6.13 -11.24 5.46
N ARG A 100 -7.21 -11.59 6.19
CA ARG A 100 -7.10 -12.28 7.49
C ARG A 100 -6.37 -13.62 7.33
N THR A 101 -6.77 -14.45 6.38
CA THR A 101 -6.17 -15.76 6.10
C THR A 101 -4.69 -15.63 5.72
N LEU A 102 -4.35 -14.71 4.81
CA LEU A 102 -2.96 -14.48 4.41
C LEU A 102 -2.10 -13.95 5.56
N GLN A 103 -2.70 -13.17 6.46
CA GLN A 103 -2.02 -12.67 7.65
C GLN A 103 -1.80 -13.74 8.72
N SER A 104 -2.68 -14.74 8.84
CA SER A 104 -2.51 -15.85 9.77
C SER A 104 -1.61 -16.96 9.20
N ALA A 105 -1.59 -17.16 7.88
CA ALA A 105 -0.79 -18.20 7.23
C ALA A 105 0.73 -17.95 7.27
N SER A 106 1.17 -16.74 7.61
CA SER A 106 2.59 -16.37 7.68
C SER A 106 3.37 -16.98 8.86
N THR A 107 2.83 -17.98 9.58
CA THR A 107 3.56 -18.83 10.55
C THR A 107 4.07 -20.15 9.96
N GLY A 108 3.71 -20.51 8.72
CA GLY A 108 4.14 -21.76 8.08
C GLY A 108 5.13 -21.56 6.93
N ARG A 109 6.40 -21.87 7.18
CA ARG A 109 7.41 -22.11 6.12
C ARG A 109 6.92 -23.29 5.28
N ARG A 110 6.47 -23.07 4.03
CA ARG A 110 6.29 -24.16 3.06
C ARG A 110 7.68 -24.49 2.47
N PRO A 111 8.21 -25.72 2.61
CA PRO A 111 9.31 -26.14 1.77
C PRO A 111 8.80 -26.29 0.33
N ARG A 112 9.72 -26.06 -0.62
CA ARG A 112 9.53 -26.42 -2.03
C ARG A 112 9.52 -27.92 -2.18
#